data_AF-A0AAU5I616-F1
#
_entry.id   AF-A0AAU5I616-F1
#
_cell.length_a   1.000
_cell.length_b   1.000
_cell.length_c   1.000
_cell.angle_alpha   90.00
_cell.angle_beta   90.00
_cell.angle_gamma   90.00
#
_symmetry.space_group_name_H-M   'P 1'
#
loop_
_entity.id
_entity.type
_entity.pdbx_description
1 polymer ?
#
loop_
_entity_poly.entity_id
_entity_poly.type
_entity_poly.pdbx_seq_one_letter_code
_entity_poly.pdbx_strand_id
1 'polypeptide(L)'
;MTTLEPGASLDGEQLTDLFLRLLLDADLRARLADDGAEAVAADAGELECLASVDLAELDTTARRLRSQVWRPGSGGSLATTFPRSLRVLQGTGTTESDLLTGFLGSPHFARFRLIPYTAPGLSAEEAFASYLLEGVEERALRDTVTHELMIALFTALTCEQPLSFVIEAEGILPTERGHAAVRTYAVSSVATWGATTGGRPSAEVQGADEAHYAYFTTSAGLAHGVVSGRVAEAFEAEASDRRETARRALARRGLW
;
A
#
# COMPACT_ATOMS: atom_id res chain seq x y z
N MET A 1 49.02 -21.88 1.79
CA MET A 1 48.22 -21.80 0.55
C MET A 1 47.22 -22.93 0.60
N THR A 2 46.08 -22.65 1.23
CA THR A 2 44.93 -23.55 1.28
C THR A 2 44.17 -23.38 -0.03
N THR A 3 44.14 -24.43 -0.84
CA THR A 3 43.33 -24.55 -2.05
C THR A 3 41.85 -24.50 -1.65
N LEU A 4 41.14 -23.45 -2.06
CA LEU A 4 39.68 -23.39 -2.07
C LEU A 4 39.18 -24.50 -3.00
N GLU A 5 38.44 -25.47 -2.47
CA GLU A 5 37.75 -26.46 -3.30
C GLU A 5 36.62 -25.78 -4.09
N PRO A 6 36.49 -26.04 -5.40
CA PRO A 6 35.38 -25.52 -6.20
C PRO A 6 34.13 -26.35 -5.90
N GLY A 7 33.18 -25.80 -5.14
CA GLY A 7 31.96 -26.57 -4.85
C GLY A 7 31.06 -26.02 -3.77
N ALA A 8 30.43 -24.88 -4.01
CA ALA A 8 29.12 -24.53 -3.45
C ALA A 8 28.48 -23.43 -4.31
N SER A 9 28.35 -23.61 -5.63
CA SER A 9 27.68 -22.60 -6.45
C SER A 9 26.23 -22.48 -6.00
N LEU A 10 25.79 -21.27 -5.63
CA LEU A 10 24.37 -21.00 -5.40
C LEU A 10 23.57 -21.41 -6.63
N ASP A 11 22.43 -22.05 -6.42
CA ASP A 11 21.48 -22.24 -7.51
C ASP A 11 20.82 -20.90 -7.90
N GLY A 12 20.04 -20.91 -8.99
CA GLY A 12 19.44 -19.68 -9.52
C GLY A 12 18.46 -19.00 -8.57
N GLU A 13 17.81 -19.75 -7.68
CA GLU A 13 16.85 -19.22 -6.71
C GLU A 13 17.59 -18.59 -5.54
N GLN A 14 18.58 -19.29 -4.99
CA GLN A 14 19.47 -18.80 -3.94
C GLN A 14 20.22 -17.54 -4.36
N LEU A 15 20.71 -17.48 -5.60
CA LEU A 15 21.38 -16.30 -6.14
C LEU A 15 20.42 -15.12 -6.27
N THR A 16 19.19 -15.37 -6.70
CA THR A 16 18.15 -14.34 -6.81
C THR A 16 17.76 -13.80 -5.44
N ASP A 17 17.60 -14.67 -4.44
CA ASP A 17 17.32 -14.28 -3.05
C ASP A 17 18.47 -13.43 -2.47
N LEU A 18 19.72 -13.85 -2.66
CA LEU A 18 20.89 -13.09 -2.23
C LEU A 18 20.91 -11.68 -2.84
N PHE A 19 20.70 -11.56 -4.15
CA PHE A 19 20.68 -10.25 -4.80
C PHE A 19 19.49 -9.40 -4.36
N LEU A 20 18.30 -9.98 -4.17
CA LEU A 20 17.15 -9.25 -3.63
C LEU A 20 17.43 -8.76 -2.21
N ARG A 21 18.00 -9.60 -1.34
CA ARG A 21 18.43 -9.21 0.01
C ARG A 21 19.42 -8.05 -0.05
N LEU A 22 20.46 -8.15 -0.88
CA LEU A 22 21.44 -7.09 -1.06
C LEU A 22 20.83 -5.79 -1.61
N LEU A 23 19.85 -5.86 -2.51
CA LEU A 23 19.20 -4.67 -3.07
C LEU A 23 18.23 -3.99 -2.10
N LEU A 24 17.61 -4.76 -1.19
CA LEU A 24 16.56 -4.27 -0.29
C LEU A 24 17.10 -3.88 1.09
N ASP A 25 18.03 -4.65 1.65
CA ASP A 25 18.57 -4.49 3.00
C ASP A 25 19.78 -3.52 3.02
N ALA A 26 19.59 -2.34 3.62
CA ALA A 26 20.64 -1.33 3.72
C ALA A 26 21.72 -1.69 4.74
N ASP A 27 21.37 -2.38 5.82
CA ASP A 27 22.31 -2.76 6.88
C ASP A 27 23.21 -3.90 6.41
N LEU A 28 22.65 -4.85 5.65
CA LEU A 28 23.44 -5.90 4.99
C LEU A 28 24.46 -5.30 4.01
N ARG A 29 24.08 -4.30 3.22
CA ARG A 29 25.01 -3.59 2.33
C ARG A 29 26.09 -2.83 3.09
N ALA A 30 25.73 -2.14 4.17
CA ALA A 30 26.69 -1.43 5.00
C ALA A 30 27.72 -2.41 5.61
N ARG A 31 27.25 -3.52 6.18
CA ARG A 31 28.13 -4.58 6.70
C ARG A 31 29.01 -5.21 5.61
N LEU A 32 28.47 -5.45 4.42
CA LEU A 32 29.28 -5.95 3.31
C LEU A 32 30.40 -4.96 2.92
N ALA A 33 30.13 -3.66 2.96
CA ALA A 33 31.10 -2.63 2.64
C ALA A 33 32.15 -2.40 3.74
N ASP A 34 31.73 -2.44 5.00
CA ASP A 34 32.57 -2.13 6.15
C ASP A 34 33.36 -3.36 6.66
N ASP A 35 32.70 -4.52 6.71
CA ASP A 35 33.24 -5.76 7.32
C ASP A 35 33.67 -6.81 6.27
N GLY A 36 33.29 -6.64 5.00
CA GLY A 36 33.64 -7.54 3.90
C GLY A 36 32.79 -8.82 3.81
N ALA A 37 32.92 -9.54 2.69
CA ALA A 37 32.08 -10.69 2.34
C ALA A 37 32.11 -11.83 3.38
N GLU A 38 33.26 -12.08 4.01
CA GLU A 38 33.41 -13.11 5.05
C GLU A 38 32.53 -12.86 6.29
N ALA A 39 32.20 -11.59 6.58
CA ALA A 39 31.42 -11.23 7.75
C ALA A 39 29.90 -11.33 7.54
N VAL A 40 29.46 -11.44 6.29
CA VAL A 40 28.03 -11.43 5.91
C VAL A 40 27.55 -12.70 5.23
N ALA A 41 28.45 -13.46 4.60
CA ALA A 41 28.11 -14.71 3.93
C ALA A 41 27.57 -15.77 4.90
N ALA A 42 26.44 -16.40 4.57
CA ALA A 42 25.90 -17.51 5.34
C ALA A 42 26.62 -18.84 5.04
N ASP A 43 27.17 -18.99 3.83
CA ASP A 43 27.89 -20.18 3.38
C ASP A 43 29.00 -19.86 2.36
N ALA A 44 29.72 -20.88 1.93
CA ALA A 44 30.84 -20.73 0.99
C ALA A 44 30.40 -20.26 -0.41
N GLY A 45 29.16 -20.53 -0.81
CA GLY A 45 28.59 -20.11 -2.09
C GLY A 45 28.20 -18.65 -2.10
N GLU A 46 27.54 -18.18 -1.05
CA GLU A 46 27.31 -16.75 -0.83
C GLU A 46 28.64 -16.01 -0.74
N LEU A 47 29.65 -16.56 -0.07
CA LEU A 47 30.96 -15.93 0.06
C LEU A 47 31.62 -15.67 -1.30
N GLU A 48 31.68 -16.67 -2.17
CA GLU A 48 32.25 -16.54 -3.52
C GLU A 48 31.48 -15.48 -4.33
N CYS A 49 30.15 -15.50 -4.25
CA CYS A 49 29.31 -14.53 -4.93
C CYS A 49 29.53 -13.11 -4.41
N LEU A 50 29.44 -12.89 -3.10
CA LEU A 50 29.59 -11.60 -2.44
C LEU A 50 30.96 -10.98 -2.67
N ALA A 51 32.02 -11.79 -2.71
CA ALA A 51 33.38 -11.33 -3.01
C ALA A 51 33.53 -10.80 -4.44
N SER A 52 32.63 -11.19 -5.36
CA SER A 52 32.64 -10.74 -6.76
C SER A 52 31.76 -9.50 -7.03
N VAL A 53 30.99 -9.04 -6.03
CA VAL A 53 30.04 -7.94 -6.20
C VAL A 53 30.77 -6.59 -6.25
N ASP A 54 30.50 -5.81 -7.29
CA ASP A 54 30.87 -4.39 -7.33
C ASP A 54 29.95 -3.60 -6.38
N LEU A 55 30.50 -3.12 -5.27
CA LEU A 55 29.74 -2.39 -4.24
C LEU A 55 29.20 -1.04 -4.73
N ALA A 56 29.89 -0.38 -5.66
CA ALA A 56 29.44 0.90 -6.20
C ALA A 56 28.26 0.71 -7.16
N GLU A 57 28.32 -0.35 -7.98
CA GLU A 57 27.21 -0.74 -8.85
C GLU A 57 26.01 -1.23 -8.03
N LEU A 58 26.25 -2.03 -6.99
CA LEU A 58 25.21 -2.50 -6.07
C LEU A 58 24.50 -1.31 -5.41
N ASP A 59 25.23 -0.35 -4.84
CA ASP A 59 24.63 0.82 -4.20
C ASP A 59 23.83 1.68 -5.18
N THR A 60 24.35 1.88 -6.40
CA THR A 60 23.63 2.61 -7.46
C THR A 60 22.33 1.90 -7.84
N THR A 61 22.38 0.58 -7.99
CA THR A 61 21.24 -0.26 -8.36
C THR A 61 20.20 -0.29 -7.25
N ALA A 62 20.62 -0.46 -5.99
CA ALA A 62 19.76 -0.40 -4.83
C ALA A 62 19.06 0.95 -4.70
N ARG A 63 19.78 2.07 -4.84
CA ARG A 63 19.17 3.42 -4.84
C ARG A 63 18.14 3.60 -5.94
N ARG A 64 18.40 3.08 -7.14
CA ARG A 64 17.47 3.14 -8.28
C ARG A 64 16.21 2.33 -8.01
N LEU A 65 16.35 1.09 -7.52
CA LEU A 65 15.22 0.22 -7.17
C LEU A 65 14.36 0.87 -6.08
N ARG A 66 14.98 1.33 -4.99
CA ARG A 66 14.30 2.02 -3.88
C ARG A 66 13.50 3.24 -4.36
N SER A 67 14.08 4.03 -5.25
CA SER A 67 13.40 5.18 -5.86
C SER A 67 12.19 4.77 -6.71
N GLN A 68 12.28 3.66 -7.45
CA GLN A 68 11.19 3.12 -8.26
C GLN A 68 10.05 2.55 -7.40
N VAL A 69 10.37 1.86 -6.30
CA VAL A 69 9.35 1.39 -5.34
C VAL A 69 8.64 2.58 -4.70
N TRP A 70 9.37 3.64 -4.35
CA TRP A 70 8.77 4.84 -3.78
C TRP A 70 7.95 5.65 -4.78
N ARG A 71 8.20 5.48 -6.09
CA ARG A 71 7.55 6.17 -7.20
C ARG A 71 7.07 5.17 -8.25
N PRO A 72 6.02 4.39 -7.96
CA PRO A 72 5.49 3.43 -8.92
C PRO A 72 4.83 4.18 -10.09
N GLY A 73 5.56 4.36 -11.19
CA GLY A 73 5.03 4.89 -12.45
C GLY A 73 4.74 6.40 -12.48
N SER A 74 3.85 6.81 -13.39
CA SER A 74 3.55 8.22 -13.73
C SER A 74 2.52 8.89 -12.82
N GLY A 75 1.94 8.17 -11.84
CA GLY A 75 0.83 8.63 -11.01
C GLY A 75 1.21 9.33 -9.70
N GLY A 76 2.46 9.22 -9.24
CA GLY A 76 2.92 9.83 -7.99
C GLY A 76 3.93 8.99 -7.21
N SER A 77 4.24 9.39 -5.99
CA SER A 77 5.00 8.61 -5.01
C SER A 77 4.09 8.08 -3.89
N LEU A 78 4.55 7.09 -3.14
CA LEU A 78 3.88 6.69 -1.89
C LEU A 78 3.71 7.90 -0.95
N ALA A 79 4.63 8.86 -0.99
CA ALA A 79 4.50 10.09 -0.22
C ALA A 79 3.38 11.02 -0.68
N THR A 80 3.05 11.03 -1.98
CA THR A 80 1.87 11.76 -2.47
C THR A 80 0.57 11.01 -2.27
N THR A 81 0.62 9.68 -2.14
CA THR A 81 -0.55 8.84 -1.86
C THR A 81 -0.94 8.89 -0.38
N PHE A 82 0.04 8.89 0.54
CA PHE A 82 -0.17 8.88 1.99
C PHE A 82 0.29 10.17 2.71
N PRO A 83 -0.04 11.37 2.20
CA PRO A 83 0.59 12.61 2.65
C PRO A 83 0.27 12.97 4.11
N ARG A 84 -0.89 12.58 4.63
CA ARG A 84 -1.30 12.87 6.02
C ARG A 84 -0.74 11.83 6.96
N SER A 85 -0.83 10.55 6.59
CA SER A 85 -0.28 9.46 7.40
C SER A 85 1.22 9.65 7.62
N LEU A 86 1.96 10.00 6.56
CA LEU A 86 3.39 10.28 6.68
C LEU A 86 3.69 11.51 7.54
N ARG A 87 2.87 12.57 7.48
CA ARG A 87 3.05 13.74 8.36
C ARG A 87 2.86 13.40 9.83
N VAL A 88 1.92 12.53 10.17
CA VAL A 88 1.72 12.04 11.54
C VAL A 88 2.94 11.26 12.01
N LEU A 89 3.44 10.32 11.20
CA LEU A 89 4.62 9.50 11.50
C LEU A 89 5.92 10.32 11.58
N GLN A 90 6.06 11.35 10.74
CA GLN A 90 7.18 12.30 10.83
C GLN A 90 7.11 13.12 12.12
N GLY A 91 5.91 13.46 12.59
CA GLY A 91 5.69 14.11 13.89
C GLY A 91 6.15 13.27 15.08
N THR A 92 6.21 11.94 14.94
CA THR A 92 6.75 11.01 15.95
C THR A 92 8.24 10.73 15.79
N GLY A 93 8.92 11.41 14.84
CA GLY A 93 10.35 11.28 14.60
C GLY A 93 10.75 10.20 13.58
N THR A 94 9.79 9.53 12.94
CA THR A 94 10.07 8.52 11.92
C THR A 94 10.42 9.20 10.59
N THR A 95 11.56 8.85 9.99
CA THR A 95 11.96 9.42 8.70
C THR A 95 11.38 8.63 7.52
N GLU A 96 11.31 9.25 6.33
CA GLU A 96 10.94 8.54 5.10
C GLU A 96 11.89 7.37 4.80
N SER A 97 13.18 7.53 5.12
CA SER A 97 14.18 6.48 4.94
C SER A 97 13.89 5.28 5.83
N ASP A 98 13.52 5.51 7.09
CA ASP A 98 13.17 4.44 8.04
C ASP A 98 11.91 3.71 7.58
N LEU A 99 10.89 4.44 7.13
CA LEU A 99 9.66 3.85 6.61
C LEU A 99 9.90 3.01 5.36
N LEU A 100 10.72 3.50 4.43
CA LEU A 100 11.06 2.75 3.22
C LEU A 100 11.88 1.51 3.57
N THR A 101 12.88 1.62 4.44
CA THR A 101 13.67 0.46 4.87
C THR A 101 12.81 -0.58 5.58
N GLY A 102 11.96 -0.17 6.53
CA GLY A 102 11.04 -1.06 7.22
C GLY A 102 10.02 -1.71 6.27
N PHE A 103 9.48 -0.95 5.32
CA PHE A 103 8.57 -1.48 4.32
C PHE A 103 9.24 -2.55 3.45
N LEU A 104 10.42 -2.28 2.90
CA LEU A 104 11.13 -3.22 2.02
C LEU A 104 11.55 -4.51 2.75
N GLY A 105 11.80 -4.43 4.06
CA GLY A 105 12.07 -5.60 4.90
C GLY A 105 10.81 -6.33 5.40
N SER A 106 9.61 -5.79 5.15
CA SER A 106 8.36 -6.37 5.67
C SER A 106 7.82 -7.50 4.78
N PRO A 107 7.08 -8.47 5.35
CA PRO A 107 6.35 -9.47 4.56
C PRO A 107 5.33 -8.85 3.59
N HIS A 108 4.89 -7.61 3.84
CA HIS A 108 3.95 -6.90 2.98
C HIS A 108 4.56 -6.50 1.64
N PHE A 109 5.87 -6.20 1.58
CA PHE A 109 6.53 -5.89 0.32
C PHE A 109 6.60 -7.10 -0.62
N ALA A 110 6.69 -8.32 -0.09
CA ALA A 110 6.66 -9.55 -0.91
C ALA A 110 5.32 -9.74 -1.66
N ARG A 111 4.24 -9.09 -1.20
CA ARG A 111 2.93 -9.12 -1.85
C ARG A 111 2.79 -8.04 -2.93
N PHE A 112 3.66 -7.03 -2.93
CA PHE A 112 3.72 -6.04 -4.00
C PHE A 112 4.22 -6.68 -5.29
N ARG A 113 3.54 -6.41 -6.40
CA ARG A 113 3.97 -6.86 -7.71
C ARG A 113 5.17 -6.03 -8.20
N LEU A 114 6.37 -6.44 -7.84
CA LEU A 114 7.60 -5.80 -8.32
C LEU A 114 7.92 -6.16 -9.78
N ILE A 115 7.56 -7.36 -10.23
CA ILE A 115 7.94 -7.91 -11.54
C ILE A 115 6.70 -8.09 -12.45
N PRO A 116 6.67 -7.45 -13.62
CA PRO A 116 5.69 -7.76 -14.65
C PRO A 116 5.73 -9.25 -15.00
N TYR A 117 4.56 -9.88 -15.17
CA TYR A 117 4.37 -11.29 -15.60
C TYR A 117 4.47 -12.42 -14.57
N THR A 118 4.85 -12.18 -13.31
CA THR A 118 4.83 -13.22 -12.24
C THR A 118 3.56 -13.12 -11.39
N ALA A 119 2.44 -13.62 -11.92
CA ALA A 119 1.10 -13.62 -11.27
C ALA A 119 0.57 -12.20 -10.89
N PRO A 120 -0.72 -12.03 -10.58
CA PRO A 120 -1.23 -10.73 -10.14
C PRO A 120 -0.94 -10.57 -8.63
N GLY A 121 -0.13 -9.56 -8.28
CA GLY A 121 0.14 -9.15 -6.89
C GLY A 121 -0.61 -7.85 -6.54
N LEU A 122 -0.37 -7.33 -5.34
CA LEU A 122 -0.96 -6.07 -4.87
C LEU A 122 -0.31 -4.86 -5.56
N SER A 123 -1.02 -3.73 -5.52
CA SER A 123 -0.41 -2.42 -5.79
C SER A 123 0.61 -2.03 -4.71
N ALA A 124 1.51 -1.10 -5.03
CA ALA A 124 2.48 -0.60 -4.05
C ALA A 124 1.76 0.10 -2.89
N GLU A 125 0.68 0.80 -3.19
CA GLU A 125 -0.14 1.53 -2.23
C GLU A 125 -0.81 0.59 -1.23
N GLU A 126 -1.36 -0.53 -1.69
CA GLU A 126 -2.03 -1.49 -0.83
C GLU A 126 -1.06 -2.31 0.02
N ALA A 127 0.08 -2.70 -0.55
CA ALA A 127 1.16 -3.32 0.21
C ALA A 127 1.71 -2.36 1.28
N PHE A 128 1.94 -1.10 0.93
CA PHE A 128 2.45 -0.10 1.87
C PHE A 128 1.44 0.26 2.95
N ALA A 129 0.16 0.41 2.61
CA ALA A 129 -0.90 0.60 3.60
C ALA A 129 -1.00 -0.58 4.56
N SER A 130 -0.87 -1.81 4.06
CA SER A 130 -0.86 -3.00 4.92
C SER A 130 0.29 -2.97 5.92
N TYR A 131 1.50 -2.60 5.47
CA TYR A 131 2.65 -2.37 6.34
C TYR A 131 2.40 -1.26 7.38
N LEU A 132 1.82 -0.13 6.96
CA LEU A 132 1.50 0.96 7.89
C LEU A 132 0.40 0.59 8.89
N LEU A 133 -0.49 -0.33 8.57
CA LEU A 133 -1.58 -0.74 9.46
C LEU A 133 -1.15 -1.84 10.45
N GLU A 134 -0.02 -2.51 10.18
CA GLU A 134 0.54 -3.53 11.07
C GLU A 134 0.95 -2.88 12.41
N GLY A 135 0.30 -3.31 13.51
CA GLY A 135 0.63 -2.84 14.86
C GLY A 135 0.23 -1.40 15.18
N VAL A 136 -0.51 -0.70 14.30
CA VAL A 136 -1.02 0.64 14.62
C VAL A 136 -2.20 0.57 15.58
N GLU A 137 -1.98 0.99 16.81
CA GLU A 137 -3.02 1.14 17.85
C GLU A 137 -3.74 2.49 17.78
N GLU A 138 -3.09 3.52 17.23
CA GLU A 138 -3.67 4.86 17.13
C GLU A 138 -4.79 4.89 16.08
N ARG A 139 -6.04 4.98 16.54
CA ARG A 139 -7.23 5.02 15.69
C ARG A 139 -7.19 6.12 14.62
N ALA A 140 -6.67 7.30 14.95
CA ALA A 140 -6.61 8.42 14.01
C ALA A 140 -5.68 8.15 12.82
N LEU A 141 -4.52 7.53 13.09
CA LEU A 141 -3.58 7.10 12.04
C LEU A 141 -4.20 5.97 11.21
N ARG A 142 -4.79 4.96 11.85
CA ARG A 142 -5.47 3.84 11.17
C ARG A 142 -6.56 4.32 10.21
N ASP A 143 -7.44 5.21 10.67
CA ASP A 143 -8.52 5.80 9.87
C ASP A 143 -7.94 6.58 8.67
N THR A 144 -6.86 7.33 8.90
CA THR A 144 -6.22 8.16 7.86
C THR A 144 -5.52 7.32 6.80
N VAL A 145 -4.75 6.31 7.19
CA VAL A 145 -4.11 5.35 6.25
C VAL A 145 -5.16 4.65 5.42
N THR A 146 -6.24 4.19 6.06
CA THR A 146 -7.35 3.52 5.36
C THR A 146 -8.02 4.48 4.39
N HIS A 147 -8.27 5.73 4.77
CA HIS A 147 -8.85 6.73 3.87
C HIS A 147 -7.98 6.99 2.64
N GLU A 148 -6.69 7.22 2.84
CA GLU A 148 -5.73 7.48 1.76
C GLU A 148 -5.60 6.27 0.81
N LEU A 149 -5.58 5.04 1.34
CA LEU A 149 -5.63 3.81 0.55
C LEU A 149 -6.90 3.75 -0.32
N MET A 150 -8.07 4.01 0.26
CA MET A 150 -9.34 3.95 -0.48
C MET A 150 -9.36 4.97 -1.62
N ILE A 151 -8.81 6.17 -1.42
CA ILE A 151 -8.68 7.17 -2.50
C ILE A 151 -7.75 6.66 -3.61
N ALA A 152 -6.61 6.06 -3.25
CA ALA A 152 -5.66 5.51 -4.21
C ALA A 152 -6.29 4.40 -5.07
N LEU A 153 -6.92 3.41 -4.42
CA LEU A 153 -7.55 2.28 -5.10
C LEU A 153 -8.70 2.72 -6.00
N PHE A 154 -9.56 3.63 -5.54
CA PHE A 154 -10.67 4.14 -6.36
C PHE A 154 -10.20 5.03 -7.51
N THR A 155 -9.08 5.74 -7.33
CA THR A 155 -8.45 6.49 -8.43
C THR A 155 -7.92 5.52 -9.48
N ALA A 156 -7.22 4.45 -9.08
CA ALA A 156 -6.73 3.44 -10.01
C ALA A 156 -7.88 2.74 -10.76
N LEU A 157 -8.95 2.37 -10.06
CA LEU A 157 -10.16 1.79 -10.66
C LEU A 157 -10.83 2.71 -11.70
N THR A 158 -10.64 4.03 -11.57
CA THR A 158 -11.13 5.03 -12.53
C THR A 158 -10.23 5.13 -13.77
N CYS A 159 -8.91 5.04 -13.57
CA CYS A 159 -7.91 5.35 -14.61
C CYS A 159 -7.43 4.12 -15.40
N GLU A 160 -7.48 2.92 -14.82
CA GLU A 160 -6.91 1.70 -15.39
C GLU A 160 -7.95 0.58 -15.38
N GLN A 161 -8.33 0.10 -16.56
CA GLN A 161 -9.17 -1.08 -16.75
C GLN A 161 -8.72 -1.85 -18.00
N PRO A 162 -8.34 -3.14 -17.90
CA PRO A 162 -8.26 -3.95 -16.67
C PRO A 162 -7.07 -3.55 -15.78
N LEU A 163 -7.20 -3.75 -14.46
CA LEU A 163 -6.10 -3.51 -13.52
C LEU A 163 -4.95 -4.52 -13.74
N SER A 164 -3.73 -4.03 -13.62
CA SER A 164 -2.51 -4.84 -13.60
C SER A 164 -2.20 -5.48 -12.24
N PHE A 165 -3.04 -5.27 -11.22
CA PHE A 165 -2.87 -5.78 -9.85
C PHE A 165 -4.20 -6.26 -9.27
N VAL A 166 -4.14 -7.02 -8.17
CA VAL A 166 -5.30 -7.43 -7.37
C VAL A 166 -5.58 -6.37 -6.32
N ILE A 167 -6.87 -6.17 -6.02
CA ILE A 167 -7.33 -5.42 -4.86
C ILE A 167 -7.87 -6.41 -3.83
N GLU A 168 -7.28 -6.45 -2.64
CA GLU A 168 -7.71 -7.31 -1.53
C GLU A 168 -8.42 -6.53 -0.41
N ALA A 169 -8.34 -5.19 -0.45
CA ALA A 169 -9.04 -4.30 0.46
C ALA A 169 -10.54 -4.65 0.50
N GLU A 170 -11.00 -5.07 1.68
CA GLU A 170 -12.32 -5.68 1.86
C GLU A 170 -13.47 -4.71 1.55
N GLY A 171 -14.66 -5.21 1.21
CA GLY A 171 -15.86 -4.37 1.12
C GLY A 171 -15.89 -3.34 -0.02
N ILE A 172 -14.99 -3.47 -1.00
CA ILE A 172 -15.13 -2.84 -2.31
C ILE A 172 -16.06 -3.72 -3.14
N LEU A 173 -17.19 -3.17 -3.58
CA LEU A 173 -18.21 -3.89 -4.31
C LEU A 173 -18.25 -3.40 -5.76
N PRO A 174 -18.35 -4.30 -6.76
CA PRO A 174 -18.69 -3.91 -8.12
C PRO A 174 -20.15 -3.43 -8.17
N THR A 175 -20.38 -2.39 -8.96
CA THR A 175 -21.71 -1.84 -9.26
C THR A 175 -21.96 -1.91 -10.76
N GLU A 176 -23.15 -1.54 -11.25
CA GLU A 176 -23.41 -1.53 -12.69
C GLU A 176 -22.58 -0.47 -13.43
N ARG A 177 -22.02 0.51 -12.69
CA ARG A 177 -21.36 1.70 -13.24
C ARG A 177 -19.91 1.87 -12.83
N GLY A 178 -19.37 0.95 -12.03
CA GLY A 178 -18.01 1.00 -11.52
C GLY A 178 -17.88 0.25 -10.21
N HIS A 179 -17.37 0.92 -9.17
CA HIS A 179 -17.18 0.31 -7.86
C HIS A 179 -17.62 1.26 -6.75
N ALA A 180 -18.01 0.69 -5.62
CA ALA A 180 -18.42 1.44 -4.45
C ALA A 180 -17.96 0.77 -3.15
N ALA A 181 -17.70 1.57 -2.12
CA ALA A 181 -17.40 1.10 -0.79
C ALA A 181 -17.93 2.08 0.26
N VAL A 182 -18.28 1.56 1.44
CA VAL A 182 -18.56 2.37 2.64
C VAL A 182 -17.66 1.93 3.76
N ARG A 183 -17.13 2.92 4.49
CA ARG A 183 -16.33 2.74 5.69
C ARG A 183 -16.93 3.53 6.84
N THR A 184 -16.61 3.11 8.04
CA THR A 184 -16.96 3.83 9.26
C THR A 184 -15.68 4.35 9.88
N TYR A 185 -15.65 5.65 10.18
CA TYR A 185 -14.49 6.34 10.75
C TYR A 185 -14.89 7.15 11.97
N ALA A 186 -13.93 7.46 12.84
CA ALA A 186 -14.17 8.43 13.89
C ALA A 186 -14.48 9.81 13.30
N VAL A 187 -15.50 10.50 13.82
CA VAL A 187 -15.84 11.87 13.36
C VAL A 187 -14.66 12.82 13.50
N SER A 188 -13.84 12.66 14.54
CA SER A 188 -12.62 13.42 14.76
C SER A 188 -11.59 13.22 13.63
N SER A 189 -11.40 11.99 13.15
CA SER A 189 -10.53 11.68 12.01
C SER A 189 -11.03 12.38 10.74
N VAL A 190 -12.32 12.23 10.43
CA VAL A 190 -12.94 12.82 9.23
C VAL A 190 -12.80 14.34 9.22
N ALA A 191 -12.96 14.99 10.37
CA ALA A 191 -12.82 16.44 10.49
C ALA A 191 -11.44 16.96 10.08
N THR A 192 -10.39 16.13 10.18
CA THR A 192 -9.03 16.53 9.78
C THR A 192 -8.82 16.49 8.26
N TRP A 193 -9.63 15.74 7.51
CA TRP A 193 -9.41 15.48 6.08
C TRP A 193 -9.79 16.64 5.15
N GLY A 194 -10.41 17.71 5.67
CA GLY A 194 -10.80 18.90 4.92
C GLY A 194 -12.18 18.80 4.27
N ALA A 195 -12.60 19.86 3.57
CA ALA A 195 -13.95 19.95 3.02
C ALA A 195 -14.18 18.92 1.91
N THR A 196 -15.03 17.94 2.19
CA THR A 196 -15.58 17.00 1.20
C THR A 196 -16.22 17.75 0.03
N THR A 197 -15.71 17.57 -1.18
CA THR A 197 -16.39 17.94 -2.42
C THR A 197 -17.63 17.06 -2.57
N GLY A 198 -18.78 17.51 -2.06
CA GLY A 198 -20.06 16.90 -2.44
C GLY A 198 -21.12 16.66 -1.35
N GLY A 199 -21.00 17.21 -0.15
CA GLY A 199 -22.09 17.08 0.83
C GLY A 199 -21.91 17.99 2.03
N ARG A 200 -22.90 18.86 2.27
CA ARG A 200 -23.04 19.50 3.58
C ARG A 200 -23.21 18.39 4.63
N PRO A 201 -22.49 18.40 5.76
CA PRO A 201 -22.81 17.51 6.86
C PRO A 201 -24.27 17.76 7.23
N SER A 202 -25.10 16.74 7.06
CA SER A 202 -26.49 16.81 7.53
C SER A 202 -26.43 16.95 9.05
N ALA A 203 -27.23 17.85 9.61
CA ALA A 203 -27.24 18.19 11.03
C ALA A 203 -27.56 17.00 11.98
N GLU A 204 -27.82 15.81 11.43
CA GLU A 204 -28.07 14.56 12.14
C GLU A 204 -26.80 13.86 12.68
N VAL A 205 -25.59 14.33 12.37
CA VAL A 205 -24.33 13.75 12.91
C VAL A 205 -23.95 14.35 14.28
N GLN A 206 -24.79 15.20 14.87
CA GLN A 206 -24.57 15.73 16.23
C GLN A 206 -24.97 14.67 17.26
N GLY A 207 -24.03 13.80 17.62
CA GLY A 207 -24.16 12.82 18.71
C GLY A 207 -23.57 11.44 18.42
N ALA A 208 -23.14 11.16 17.19
CA ALA A 208 -22.47 9.92 16.84
C ALA A 208 -20.94 10.08 16.90
N ASP A 209 -20.25 9.16 17.59
CA ASP A 209 -18.77 9.12 17.62
C ASP A 209 -18.19 8.66 16.26
N GLU A 210 -19.03 8.14 15.38
CA GLU A 210 -18.65 7.55 14.09
C GLU A 210 -19.45 8.14 12.92
N ALA A 211 -18.80 8.23 11.75
CA ALA A 211 -19.41 8.66 10.50
C ALA A 211 -19.24 7.60 9.41
N HIS A 212 -20.31 7.36 8.64
CA HIS A 212 -20.23 6.59 7.41
C HIS A 212 -19.66 7.44 6.28
N TYR A 213 -18.64 6.94 5.62
CA TYR A 213 -17.94 7.60 4.54
C TYR A 213 -17.94 6.68 3.33
N ALA A 214 -18.48 7.18 2.22
CA ALA A 214 -18.60 6.42 0.99
C ALA A 214 -17.53 6.82 -0.03
N TYR A 215 -17.18 5.85 -0.87
CA TYR A 215 -16.32 6.00 -2.03
C TYR A 215 -17.07 5.41 -3.22
N PHE A 216 -17.14 6.16 -4.32
CA PHE A 216 -17.77 5.75 -5.57
C PHE A 216 -16.82 6.09 -6.72
N THR A 217 -16.52 5.11 -7.56
CA THR A 217 -15.84 5.34 -8.83
C THR A 217 -16.76 4.95 -9.97
N THR A 218 -16.79 5.81 -10.98
CA THR A 218 -17.49 5.59 -12.25
C THR A 218 -16.58 6.07 -13.39
N SER A 219 -16.99 5.86 -14.64
CA SER A 219 -16.29 6.45 -15.80
C SER A 219 -16.18 7.98 -15.77
N ALA A 220 -17.01 8.66 -14.95
CA ALA A 220 -16.96 10.11 -14.79
C ALA A 220 -15.93 10.58 -13.74
N GLY A 221 -15.37 9.67 -12.93
CA GLY A 221 -14.42 9.99 -11.87
C GLY A 221 -14.73 9.35 -10.52
N LEU A 222 -13.98 9.80 -9.52
CA LEU A 222 -14.13 9.44 -8.11
C LEU A 222 -14.98 10.47 -7.37
N ALA A 223 -16.01 10.02 -6.65
CA ALA A 223 -16.79 10.79 -5.70
C ALA A 223 -16.71 10.14 -4.32
N HIS A 224 -16.47 10.93 -3.27
CA HIS A 224 -16.30 10.39 -1.92
C HIS A 224 -16.73 11.40 -0.86
N GLY A 225 -17.25 10.93 0.28
CA GLY A 225 -17.70 11.81 1.35
C GLY A 225 -18.54 11.15 2.42
N VAL A 226 -18.87 11.92 3.46
CA VAL A 226 -19.79 11.49 4.51
C VAL A 226 -21.19 11.28 3.93
N VAL A 227 -21.80 10.16 4.28
CA VAL A 227 -23.13 9.78 3.82
C VAL A 227 -24.05 9.45 5.00
N SER A 228 -25.36 9.49 4.78
CA SER A 228 -26.33 9.07 5.79
C SER A 228 -26.33 7.56 5.98
N GLY A 229 -26.84 7.10 7.13
CA GLY A 229 -27.04 5.67 7.41
C GLY A 229 -27.82 4.97 6.31
N ARG A 230 -28.83 5.64 5.72
CA ARG A 230 -29.61 5.11 4.59
C ARG A 230 -28.77 4.77 3.35
N VAL A 231 -27.67 5.48 3.11
CA VAL A 231 -26.75 5.14 2.01
C VAL A 231 -25.88 3.95 2.43
N ALA A 232 -25.42 3.92 3.68
CA ALA A 232 -24.65 2.79 4.22
C ALA A 232 -25.43 1.47 4.19
N GLU A 233 -26.76 1.51 4.36
CA GLU A 233 -27.65 0.34 4.22
C GLU A 233 -27.50 -0.39 2.86
N ALA A 234 -27.14 0.32 1.78
CA ALA A 234 -26.91 -0.31 0.47
C ALA A 234 -25.72 -1.30 0.46
N PHE A 235 -24.87 -1.22 1.48
CA PHE A 235 -23.62 -1.98 1.65
C PHE A 235 -23.73 -3.05 2.74
N GLU A 236 -24.91 -3.27 3.32
CA GLU A 236 -25.14 -4.38 4.26
C GLU A 236 -24.73 -5.72 3.63
N ALA A 237 -24.01 -6.55 4.39
CA ALA A 237 -23.51 -7.85 3.90
C ALA A 237 -24.67 -8.82 3.60
N GLU A 238 -25.66 -8.87 4.48
CA GLU A 238 -26.85 -9.69 4.33
C GLU A 238 -27.87 -9.06 3.38
N ALA A 239 -28.66 -9.89 2.69
CA ALA A 239 -29.72 -9.41 1.83
C ALA A 239 -30.91 -8.94 2.68
N SER A 240 -31.32 -7.69 2.53
CA SER A 240 -32.45 -7.10 3.24
C SER A 240 -33.29 -6.23 2.30
N ASP A 241 -34.59 -6.09 2.58
CA ASP A 241 -35.48 -5.19 1.81
C ASP A 241 -34.98 -3.73 1.85
N ARG A 242 -34.37 -3.36 2.97
CA ARG A 242 -33.77 -2.05 3.22
C ARG A 242 -32.57 -1.82 2.31
N ARG A 243 -31.63 -2.77 2.26
CA ARG A 243 -30.48 -2.76 1.34
C ARG A 243 -30.92 -2.62 -0.11
N GLU A 244 -31.89 -3.43 -0.54
CA GLU A 244 -32.36 -3.41 -1.93
C GLU A 244 -33.07 -2.09 -2.26
N THR A 245 -33.83 -1.53 -1.32
CA THR A 245 -34.43 -0.20 -1.45
C THR A 245 -33.37 0.91 -1.54
N ALA A 246 -32.30 0.83 -0.75
CA ALA A 246 -31.19 1.78 -0.78
C ALA A 246 -30.43 1.70 -2.12
N ARG A 247 -30.12 0.49 -2.60
CA ARG A 247 -29.48 0.27 -3.92
C ARG A 247 -30.30 0.84 -5.07
N ARG A 248 -31.62 0.57 -5.10
CA ARG A 248 -32.53 1.18 -6.09
C ARG A 248 -32.57 2.70 -6.02
N ALA A 249 -32.40 3.29 -4.83
CA ALA A 249 -32.31 4.75 -4.70
C ALA A 249 -30.99 5.31 -5.25
N LEU A 250 -29.87 4.60 -5.05
CA LEU A 250 -28.56 4.97 -5.59
C LEU A 250 -28.48 4.78 -7.12
N ALA A 251 -29.06 3.70 -7.65
CA ALA A 251 -29.11 3.42 -9.08
C ALA A 251 -29.84 4.53 -9.85
N ARG A 252 -30.96 5.04 -9.31
CA ARG A 252 -31.68 6.20 -9.87
C ARG A 252 -30.84 7.49 -9.92
N ARG A 253 -29.78 7.58 -9.12
CA ARG A 253 -28.82 8.70 -9.11
C ARG A 253 -27.55 8.39 -9.91
N GLY A 254 -27.46 7.20 -10.50
CA GLY A 254 -26.30 6.75 -11.27
C GLY A 254 -25.07 6.39 -10.43
N LEU A 255 -25.27 6.05 -9.16
CA LEU A 255 -24.19 5.72 -8.20
C LEU A 255 -24.12 4.22 -7.85
N TRP A 256 -25.02 3.42 -8.42
CA TRP A 256 -25.10 1.96 -8.24
C TRP A 256 -25.43 1.31 -9.59
#